data_AF-A0A7T7USS9-F1
#
_entry.id   AF-A0A7T7USS9-F1
#
_cell.length_a   1.000
_cell.length_b   1.000
_cell.length_c   1.000
_cell.angle_alpha   90.00
_cell.angle_beta   90.00
_cell.angle_gamma   90.00
#
_symmetry.space_group_name_H-M   'P 1'
#
loop_
_entity.id
_entity.type
_entity.pdbx_description
1 polymer ?
#
loop_
_entity_poly.entity_id
_entity_poly.type
_entity_poly.pdbx_seq_one_letter_code
_entity_poly.pdbx_strand_id
1 'polypeptide(L)'
;MSKEIANIERNYSYISKEYLLKYKETLDTYILGEIFKFFKDNGAFNDQNIKYSEEKIIKNCFHSKNSKIVKRWLKMLVLHGFIENNEGSFYLTKNLQINTEQLFCELRELWDWKLGDPSSIDYIRENIKNLKELFYGEIDCNAILFPEADIKYATALYKNNLIYRFLNEIIGIQVADYVNRHFESKLRKITILEVGAGIGASTDSIITN
;
A
#
# COMPACT_ATOMS: atom_id res chain seq x y z
N MET A 1 -8.26 -28.28 -4.70
CA MET A 1 -8.37 -27.34 -3.56
C MET A 1 -8.94 -28.12 -2.39
N SER A 2 -8.29 -28.13 -1.22
CA SER A 2 -8.80 -28.86 -0.04
C SER A 2 -10.12 -28.22 0.43
N LYS A 3 -10.98 -29.00 1.11
CA LYS A 3 -12.26 -28.48 1.66
C LYS A 3 -12.04 -27.32 2.64
N GLU A 4 -10.91 -27.32 3.34
CA GLU A 4 -10.52 -26.28 4.30
C GLU A 4 -10.19 -24.96 3.62
N ILE A 5 -9.40 -24.96 2.53
CA ILE A 5 -9.13 -23.73 1.76
C ILE A 5 -10.44 -23.13 1.24
N ALA A 6 -11.35 -23.95 0.71
CA ALA A 6 -12.65 -23.48 0.24
C ALA A 6 -13.53 -22.91 1.37
N ASN A 7 -13.33 -23.36 2.61
CA ASN A 7 -14.04 -22.81 3.77
C ASN A 7 -13.45 -21.46 4.18
N ILE A 8 -12.11 -21.32 4.18
CA ILE A 8 -11.44 -20.03 4.39
C ILE A 8 -11.92 -19.03 3.35
N GLU A 9 -11.87 -19.37 2.06
CA GLU A 9 -12.30 -18.45 1.00
C GLU A 9 -13.73 -17.90 1.26
N ARG A 10 -14.65 -18.74 1.72
CA ARG A 10 -16.00 -18.28 2.12
C ARG A 10 -15.97 -17.32 3.30
N ASN A 11 -15.17 -17.59 4.33
CA ASN A 11 -15.03 -16.72 5.51
C ASN A 11 -14.52 -15.32 5.17
N TYR A 12 -13.82 -15.15 4.05
CA TYR A 12 -13.30 -13.85 3.60
C TYR A 12 -14.07 -13.26 2.40
N SER A 13 -15.03 -13.99 1.83
CA SER A 13 -15.83 -13.55 0.66
C SER A 13 -17.03 -12.68 1.02
N TYR A 14 -17.18 -12.26 2.27
CA TYR A 14 -18.31 -11.42 2.71
C TYR A 14 -18.23 -9.96 2.22
N ILE A 15 -17.08 -9.53 1.69
CA ILE A 15 -16.91 -8.21 1.09
C ILE A 15 -17.07 -8.33 -0.43
N SER A 16 -17.98 -7.54 -0.98
CA SER A 16 -18.24 -7.56 -2.42
C SER A 16 -17.04 -7.04 -3.22
N LYS A 17 -16.87 -7.57 -4.43
CA LYS A 17 -15.87 -7.09 -5.39
C LYS A 17 -16.02 -5.59 -5.67
N GLU A 18 -17.25 -5.11 -5.79
CA GLU A 18 -17.58 -3.69 -6.00
C GLU A 18 -17.04 -2.82 -4.85
N TYR A 19 -17.18 -3.29 -3.60
CA TYR A 19 -16.65 -2.57 -2.45
C TYR A 19 -15.12 -2.50 -2.45
N LEU A 20 -14.45 -3.60 -2.78
CA LEU A 20 -12.99 -3.64 -2.90
C LEU A 20 -12.49 -2.76 -4.05
N LEU A 21 -13.19 -2.73 -5.17
CA LEU A 21 -12.88 -1.84 -6.30
C LEU A 21 -13.05 -0.38 -5.90
N LYS A 22 -14.17 -0.04 -5.23
CA LYS A 22 -14.39 1.31 -4.70
C LYS A 22 -13.25 1.73 -3.77
N TYR A 23 -12.91 0.91 -2.77
CA TYR A 23 -11.79 1.18 -1.87
C TYR A 23 -10.48 1.42 -2.64
N LYS A 24 -10.15 0.53 -3.58
CA LYS A 24 -8.93 0.65 -4.38
C LYS A 24 -8.90 1.94 -5.19
N GLU A 25 -10.00 2.29 -5.85
CA GLU A 25 -10.12 3.50 -6.67
C GLU A 25 -10.01 4.77 -5.82
N THR A 26 -10.69 4.82 -4.67
CA THR A 26 -10.57 5.93 -3.73
C THR A 26 -9.13 6.04 -3.21
N LEU A 27 -8.46 4.92 -2.93
CA LEU A 27 -7.09 4.90 -2.42
C LEU A 27 -6.10 5.41 -3.45
N ASP A 28 -6.18 4.87 -4.68
CA ASP A 28 -5.34 5.29 -5.79
C ASP A 28 -5.52 6.79 -6.06
N THR A 29 -6.77 7.28 -6.09
CA THR A 29 -7.07 8.69 -6.34
C THR A 29 -6.56 9.60 -5.22
N TYR A 30 -6.70 9.18 -3.96
CA TYR A 30 -6.17 9.92 -2.82
C TYR A 30 -4.65 10.03 -2.85
N ILE A 31 -3.94 8.91 -2.99
CA ILE A 31 -2.47 8.88 -3.02
C ILE A 31 -1.96 9.70 -4.21
N LEU A 32 -2.55 9.53 -5.39
CA LEU A 32 -2.15 10.30 -6.58
C LEU A 32 -2.47 11.78 -6.45
N GLY A 33 -3.54 12.16 -5.75
CA GLY A 33 -3.84 13.55 -5.40
C GLY A 33 -2.78 14.18 -4.52
N GLU A 34 -2.31 13.46 -3.49
CA GLU A 34 -1.26 13.95 -2.60
C GLU A 34 0.11 14.00 -3.31
N ILE A 35 0.42 13.00 -4.15
CA ILE A 35 1.59 13.07 -5.04
C ILE A 35 1.47 14.25 -6.00
N PHE A 36 0.32 14.45 -6.64
CA PHE A 36 0.11 15.56 -7.56
C PHE A 36 0.30 16.92 -6.87
N LYS A 37 -0.23 17.07 -5.64
CA LYS A 37 0.03 18.23 -4.79
C LYS A 37 1.53 18.41 -4.52
N PHE A 38 2.25 17.34 -4.22
CA PHE A 38 3.71 17.38 -4.05
C PHE A 38 4.44 17.86 -5.33
N PHE A 39 4.00 17.47 -6.52
CA PHE A 39 4.54 18.03 -7.78
C PHE A 39 4.29 19.54 -7.88
N LYS A 40 3.09 20.01 -7.52
CA LYS A 40 2.72 21.44 -7.50
C LYS A 40 3.55 22.26 -6.52
N ASP A 41 3.75 21.73 -5.32
CA ASP A 41 4.56 22.36 -4.28
C ASP A 41 6.04 22.46 -4.71
N ASN A 42 6.51 21.55 -5.58
CA ASN A 42 7.84 21.60 -6.21
C ASN A 42 7.86 22.38 -7.54
N GLY A 43 6.80 23.11 -7.88
CA GLY A 43 6.78 24.02 -9.03
C GLY A 43 6.38 23.39 -10.38
N ALA A 44 5.91 22.14 -10.40
CA ALA A 44 5.37 21.51 -11.61
C ALA A 44 3.83 21.66 -11.68
N PHE A 45 3.27 21.75 -12.89
CA PHE A 45 1.80 21.74 -13.10
C PHE A 45 1.01 22.84 -12.36
N ASN A 46 1.62 24.01 -12.13
CA ASN A 46 0.94 25.17 -11.52
C ASN A 46 0.15 26.02 -12.53
N ASP A 47 0.39 25.82 -13.82
CA ASP A 47 -0.28 26.52 -14.92
C ASP A 47 -0.64 25.50 -16.01
N GLN A 48 -1.88 25.57 -16.47
CA GLN A 48 -2.46 24.70 -17.51
C GLN A 48 -1.89 24.96 -18.91
N ASN A 49 -1.28 26.13 -19.13
CA ASN A 49 -0.71 26.52 -20.42
C ASN A 49 0.79 26.22 -20.51
N ILE A 50 1.42 25.80 -19.41
CA ILE A 50 2.85 25.49 -19.39
C ILE A 50 3.08 24.04 -19.80
N LYS A 51 3.94 23.88 -20.79
CA LYS A 51 4.51 22.60 -21.22
C LYS A 51 5.66 22.19 -20.30
N TYR A 52 5.61 20.97 -19.78
CA TYR A 52 6.69 20.38 -19.00
C TYR A 52 7.32 19.20 -19.76
N SER A 53 8.64 19.04 -19.69
CA SER A 53 9.31 17.81 -20.10
C SER A 53 9.73 17.01 -18.88
N GLU A 54 9.90 15.68 -19.04
CA GLU A 54 10.39 14.81 -17.97
C GLU A 54 11.72 15.34 -17.39
N GLU A 55 12.66 15.71 -18.27
CA GLU A 55 13.97 16.23 -17.87
C GLU A 55 13.85 17.53 -17.06
N LYS A 56 12.98 18.46 -17.49
CA LYS A 56 12.77 19.72 -16.78
C LYS A 56 12.16 19.49 -15.40
N ILE A 57 11.19 18.58 -15.28
CA ILE A 57 10.59 18.24 -13.99
C ILE A 57 11.64 17.62 -13.07
N ILE A 58 12.36 16.60 -13.53
CA ILE A 58 13.37 15.91 -12.72
C ILE A 58 14.46 16.89 -12.27
N LYS A 59 14.97 17.72 -13.19
CA LYS A 59 16.08 18.64 -12.89
C LYS A 59 15.66 19.85 -12.05
N ASN A 60 14.56 20.52 -12.42
CA ASN A 60 14.21 21.81 -11.85
C ASN A 60 13.25 21.72 -10.66
N CYS A 61 12.34 20.73 -10.66
CA CYS A 61 11.37 20.55 -9.58
C CYS A 61 11.92 19.64 -8.48
N PHE A 62 12.62 18.55 -8.86
CA PHE A 62 13.11 17.55 -7.90
C PHE A 62 14.64 17.52 -7.74
N HIS A 63 15.37 18.45 -8.38
CA HIS A 63 16.83 18.55 -8.26
C HIS A 63 17.57 17.24 -8.55
N SER A 64 17.08 16.47 -9.51
CA SER A 64 17.56 15.15 -9.92
C SER A 64 17.50 14.06 -8.84
N LYS A 65 16.84 14.32 -7.70
CA LYS A 65 16.64 13.34 -6.63
C LYS A 65 15.55 12.34 -7.01
N ASN A 66 15.75 11.08 -6.64
CA ASN A 66 14.83 9.96 -6.85
C ASN A 66 14.18 9.92 -8.23
N SER A 67 14.95 10.20 -9.29
CA SER A 67 14.44 10.31 -10.65
C SER A 67 13.61 9.09 -11.09
N LYS A 68 13.98 7.88 -10.66
CA LYS A 68 13.21 6.65 -10.93
C LYS A 68 11.80 6.69 -10.33
N ILE A 69 11.66 7.21 -9.11
CA ILE A 69 10.36 7.35 -8.42
C ILE A 69 9.54 8.45 -9.11
N VAL A 70 10.15 9.60 -9.42
CA VAL A 70 9.48 10.70 -10.14
C VAL A 70 8.93 10.23 -11.48
N LYS A 71 9.71 9.48 -12.28
CA LYS A 71 9.24 8.90 -13.56
C LYS A 71 8.06 7.95 -13.37
N ARG A 72 8.11 7.10 -12.33
CA ARG A 72 7.00 6.18 -12.00
C ARG A 72 5.75 6.95 -11.61
N TRP A 73 5.87 8.02 -10.83
CA TRP A 73 4.76 8.89 -10.48
C TRP A 73 4.18 9.63 -11.68
N LEU A 74 5.01 10.20 -12.55
CA LEU A 74 4.54 10.81 -13.81
C LEU A 74 3.71 9.84 -14.65
N LYS A 75 4.17 8.58 -14.80
CA LYS A 75 3.41 7.54 -15.49
C LYS A 75 2.04 7.30 -14.85
N MET A 76 1.97 7.24 -13.52
CA MET A 76 0.70 7.02 -12.81
C MET A 76 -0.23 8.22 -12.89
N LEU A 77 0.31 9.44 -12.79
CA LEU A 77 -0.46 10.67 -12.95
C LEU A 77 -1.06 10.78 -14.37
N VAL A 78 -0.31 10.35 -15.41
CA VAL A 78 -0.86 10.24 -16.78
C VAL A 78 -1.96 9.18 -16.85
N LEU A 79 -1.69 7.98 -16.34
CA LEU A 79 -2.63 6.85 -16.41
C LEU A 79 -3.98 7.15 -15.74
N HIS A 80 -3.97 7.94 -14.67
CA HIS A 80 -5.18 8.31 -13.93
C HIS A 80 -5.72 9.71 -14.28
N GLY A 81 -5.21 10.36 -15.34
CA GLY A 81 -5.77 11.60 -15.87
C GLY A 81 -5.56 12.84 -14.98
N PHE A 82 -4.53 12.85 -14.14
CA PHE A 82 -4.11 14.06 -13.41
C PHE A 82 -3.32 15.01 -14.33
N ILE A 83 -2.56 14.42 -15.25
CA ILE A 83 -1.79 15.13 -16.26
C ILE A 83 -1.96 14.43 -17.61
N GLU A 84 -1.81 15.17 -18.69
CA GLU A 84 -1.81 14.65 -20.06
C GLU A 84 -0.36 14.53 -20.56
N ASN A 85 -0.08 13.55 -21.42
CA ASN A 85 1.19 13.47 -22.14
C ASN A 85 0.94 13.54 -23.65
N ASN A 86 1.36 14.64 -24.27
CA ASN A 86 1.28 14.86 -25.71
C ASN A 86 2.70 14.99 -26.26
N GLU A 87 3.11 14.05 -27.13
CA GLU A 87 4.43 14.05 -27.80
C GLU A 87 5.61 14.21 -26.80
N GLY A 88 5.58 13.43 -25.71
CA GLY A 88 6.65 13.44 -24.70
C GLY A 88 6.60 14.63 -23.74
N SER A 89 5.52 15.40 -23.77
CA SER A 89 5.38 16.63 -23.00
C SER A 89 4.15 16.58 -22.12
N PHE A 90 4.33 16.96 -20.86
CA PHE A 90 3.29 16.88 -19.84
C PHE A 90 2.55 18.21 -19.68
N TYR A 91 1.25 18.11 -19.49
CA TYR A 91 0.34 19.23 -19.25
C TYR A 91 -0.59 18.91 -18.09
N LEU A 92 -1.01 19.94 -17.35
CA LEU A 92 -2.07 19.77 -16.36
C LEU A 92 -3.40 19.49 -17.08
N THR A 93 -4.10 18.43 -16.67
CA THR A 93 -5.45 18.12 -17.17
C THR A 93 -6.42 19.25 -16.85
N LYS A 94 -7.23 19.65 -17.84
CA LYS A 94 -8.21 20.73 -17.69
C LYS A 94 -9.34 20.33 -16.74
N ASN A 95 -9.81 21.30 -15.94
CA ASN A 95 -10.92 21.14 -14.99
C ASN A 95 -10.70 20.03 -13.95
N LEU A 96 -9.46 19.65 -13.67
CA LEU A 96 -9.15 18.67 -12.64
C LEU A 96 -9.57 19.20 -11.26
N GLN A 97 -10.54 18.54 -10.63
CA GLN A 97 -10.99 18.82 -9.27
C GLN A 97 -10.75 17.60 -8.39
N ILE A 98 -9.87 17.74 -7.42
CA ILE A 98 -9.55 16.68 -6.46
C ILE A 98 -9.56 17.30 -5.07
N ASN A 99 -10.33 16.69 -4.18
CA ASN A 99 -10.35 17.04 -2.76
C ASN A 99 -9.77 15.86 -1.97
N THR A 100 -8.47 15.90 -1.70
CA THR A 100 -7.79 14.79 -1.01
C THR A 100 -8.25 14.62 0.43
N GLU A 101 -8.74 15.67 1.08
CA GLU A 101 -9.26 15.57 2.44
C GLU A 101 -10.60 14.81 2.47
N GLN A 102 -11.49 15.11 1.52
CA GLN A 102 -12.73 14.34 1.36
C GLN A 102 -12.45 12.87 1.03
N LEU A 103 -11.51 12.61 0.11
CA LEU A 103 -11.11 11.24 -0.26
C LEU A 103 -10.53 10.47 0.93
N PHE A 104 -9.77 11.13 1.80
CA PHE A 104 -9.26 10.49 3.00
C PHE A 104 -10.37 10.13 4.00
N CYS A 105 -11.33 11.04 4.23
CA CYS A 105 -12.48 10.73 5.08
C CYS A 105 -13.25 9.52 4.55
N GLU A 106 -13.50 9.49 3.23
CA GLU A 106 -14.13 8.34 2.57
C GLU A 106 -13.29 7.06 2.72
N LEU A 107 -11.97 7.13 2.56
CA LEU A 107 -11.08 5.99 2.76
C LEU A 107 -11.14 5.43 4.18
N ARG A 108 -11.18 6.33 5.16
CA ARG A 108 -11.25 5.95 6.57
C ARG A 108 -12.55 5.20 6.83
N GLU A 109 -13.68 5.69 6.34
CA GLU A 109 -14.98 5.03 6.43
C GLU A 109 -15.02 3.68 5.68
N LEU A 110 -14.38 3.60 4.50
CA LEU A 110 -14.32 2.36 3.72
C LEU A 110 -13.46 1.27 4.38
N TRP A 111 -12.48 1.66 5.19
CA TRP A 111 -11.57 0.73 5.84
C TRP A 111 -12.03 0.31 7.24
N ASP A 112 -12.59 1.24 8.02
CA ASP A 112 -12.83 1.17 9.47
C ASP A 112 -13.34 -0.21 9.96
N TRP A 113 -12.41 -1.00 10.51
CA TRP A 113 -12.60 -2.38 11.01
C TRP A 113 -13.21 -3.39 10.03
N LYS A 114 -13.56 -2.97 8.81
CA LYS A 114 -14.15 -3.80 7.77
C LYS A 114 -13.07 -4.49 6.94
N LEU A 115 -12.09 -3.73 6.48
CA LEU A 115 -10.94 -4.23 5.72
C LEU A 115 -9.72 -4.46 6.62
N GLY A 116 -9.65 -3.81 7.78
CA GLY A 116 -8.58 -4.03 8.74
C GLY A 116 -8.58 -3.00 9.85
N ASP A 117 -7.52 -3.03 10.66
CA ASP A 117 -7.27 -2.02 11.70
C ASP A 117 -7.14 -0.62 11.06
N PRO A 118 -7.88 0.40 11.55
CA PRO A 118 -7.83 1.79 11.05
C PRO A 118 -6.43 2.41 11.02
N SER A 119 -5.52 1.92 11.87
CA SER A 119 -4.13 2.36 11.90
C SER A 119 -3.41 2.16 10.56
N SER A 120 -3.91 1.26 9.71
CA SER A 120 -3.40 1.09 8.33
C SER A 120 -3.59 2.36 7.49
N ILE A 121 -4.74 3.02 7.63
CA ILE A 121 -5.05 4.27 6.91
C ILE A 121 -4.34 5.45 7.55
N ASP A 122 -4.25 5.46 8.89
CA ASP A 122 -3.46 6.46 9.61
C ASP A 122 -1.98 6.42 9.18
N TYR A 123 -1.40 5.23 9.00
CA TYR A 123 -0.03 5.07 8.49
C TYR A 123 0.16 5.69 7.09
N ILE A 124 -0.81 5.50 6.18
CA ILE A 124 -0.76 6.10 4.85
C ILE A 124 -0.75 7.63 4.97
N ARG A 125 -1.59 8.20 5.84
CA ARG A 125 -1.63 9.64 6.09
C ARG A 125 -0.33 10.15 6.70
N GLU A 126 0.28 9.43 7.63
CA GLU A 126 1.57 9.81 8.22
C GLU A 126 2.70 9.80 7.18
N ASN A 127 2.72 8.84 6.26
CA ASN A 127 3.67 8.84 5.15
C ASN A 127 3.47 10.06 4.22
N ILE A 128 2.22 10.42 3.94
CA ILE A 128 1.90 11.57 3.10
C ILE A 128 2.30 12.89 3.77
N LYS A 129 2.06 13.03 5.08
CA LYS A 129 2.48 14.21 5.86
C LYS A 129 4.00 14.42 5.82
N ASN A 130 4.77 13.33 5.83
CA ASN A 130 6.22 13.34 5.79
C ASN A 130 6.79 13.09 4.38
N LEU A 131 5.97 13.21 3.33
CA LEU A 131 6.35 12.81 1.96
C LEU A 131 7.59 13.56 1.47
N LYS A 132 7.74 14.84 1.83
CA LYS A 132 8.88 15.66 1.43
C LYS A 132 10.16 15.15 2.09
N GLU A 133 10.14 14.99 3.40
CA GLU A 133 11.27 14.54 4.22
C GLU A 133 11.69 13.12 3.80
N LEU A 134 10.71 12.22 3.59
CA LEU A 134 10.94 10.88 3.06
C LEU A 134 11.56 10.93 1.66
N PHE A 135 11.05 11.79 0.78
CA PHE A 135 11.56 11.91 -0.58
C PHE A 135 13.02 12.37 -0.56
N TYR A 136 13.38 13.38 0.22
CA TYR A 136 14.76 13.88 0.26
C TYR A 136 15.71 13.05 1.15
N GLY A 137 15.17 12.04 1.85
CA GLY A 137 15.95 11.15 2.73
C GLY A 137 16.30 11.79 4.07
N GLU A 138 15.52 12.78 4.50
CA GLU A 138 15.66 13.45 5.81
C GLU A 138 15.08 12.59 6.94
N ILE A 139 14.12 11.70 6.62
CA ILE A 139 13.52 10.72 7.54
C ILE A 139 13.58 9.32 6.90
N ASP A 140 13.88 8.31 7.72
CA ASP A 140 13.79 6.89 7.33
C ASP A 140 12.34 6.40 7.41
N CYS A 141 11.87 5.66 6.41
CA CYS A 141 10.51 5.12 6.40
C CYS A 141 10.22 4.20 7.59
N ASN A 142 11.24 3.53 8.13
CA ASN A 142 11.11 2.70 9.33
C ASN A 142 10.76 3.53 10.57
N ALA A 143 11.17 4.80 10.64
CA ALA A 143 10.81 5.67 11.77
C ALA A 143 9.31 6.00 11.79
N ILE A 144 8.66 5.97 10.62
CA ILE A 144 7.20 6.13 10.51
C ILE A 144 6.49 4.79 10.73
N LEU A 145 7.06 3.69 10.24
CA LEU A 145 6.47 2.35 10.41
C LEU A 145 6.56 1.84 11.86
N PHE A 146 7.62 2.23 12.58
CA PHE A 146 7.89 1.86 13.96
C PHE A 146 8.11 3.10 14.85
N PRO A 147 7.08 3.95 15.01
CA PRO A 147 7.20 5.15 15.82
C PRO A 147 7.50 4.76 17.27
N GLU A 148 8.58 5.29 17.84
CA GLU A 148 9.03 4.95 19.21
C GLU A 148 9.20 3.44 19.44
N ALA A 149 9.57 2.69 18.40
CA ALA A 149 9.65 1.22 18.38
C ALA A 149 8.31 0.47 18.61
N ASP A 150 7.18 1.17 18.52
CA ASP A 150 5.84 0.56 18.50
C ASP A 150 5.61 -0.18 17.17
N ILE A 151 5.05 -1.38 17.25
CA ILE A 151 4.70 -2.22 16.10
C ILE A 151 3.25 -2.04 15.64
N LYS A 152 2.51 -1.07 16.20
CA LYS A 152 1.10 -0.81 15.88
C LYS A 152 0.83 -0.76 14.37
N TYR A 153 1.57 0.06 13.62
CA TYR A 153 1.35 0.18 12.17
C TYR A 153 1.76 -1.09 11.43
N ALA A 154 2.90 -1.70 11.78
CA ALA A 154 3.31 -2.96 11.19
C ALA A 154 2.27 -4.07 11.43
N THR A 155 1.67 -4.12 12.61
CA THR A 155 0.64 -5.10 12.97
C THR A 155 -0.65 -4.84 12.19
N ALA A 156 -1.05 -3.58 12.06
CA ALA A 156 -2.20 -3.19 11.23
C ALA A 156 -2.02 -3.64 9.76
N LEU A 157 -0.82 -3.41 9.20
CA LEU A 157 -0.50 -3.65 7.80
C LEU A 157 -0.16 -5.11 7.45
N TYR A 158 0.43 -5.87 8.38
CA TYR A 158 0.93 -7.22 8.08
C TYR A 158 0.18 -8.34 8.81
N LYS A 159 -0.73 -8.00 9.74
CA LYS A 159 -1.49 -8.98 10.52
C LYS A 159 -2.99 -8.70 10.53
N ASN A 160 -3.39 -7.47 10.84
CA ASN A 160 -4.78 -7.16 11.19
C ASN A 160 -5.65 -6.68 10.03
N ASN A 161 -5.18 -6.77 8.78
CA ASN A 161 -6.04 -6.53 7.62
C ASN A 161 -6.50 -7.83 6.97
N LEU A 162 -7.60 -7.74 6.24
CA LEU A 162 -8.32 -8.84 5.64
C LEU A 162 -7.43 -9.71 4.75
N ILE A 163 -6.57 -9.09 3.94
CA ILE A 163 -5.70 -9.78 3.00
C ILE A 163 -4.67 -10.61 3.77
N TYR A 164 -4.02 -10.02 4.76
CA TYR A 164 -3.01 -10.74 5.55
C TYR A 164 -3.61 -11.79 6.49
N ARG A 165 -4.78 -11.53 7.08
CA ARG A 165 -5.51 -12.57 7.84
C ARG A 165 -5.81 -13.78 6.97
N PHE A 166 -6.35 -13.56 5.76
CA PHE A 166 -6.64 -14.62 4.79
C PHE A 166 -5.37 -15.41 4.42
N LEU A 167 -4.29 -14.71 4.05
CA LEU A 167 -3.04 -15.35 3.63
C LEU A 167 -2.38 -16.12 4.78
N ASN A 168 -2.34 -15.56 5.98
CA ASN A 168 -1.73 -16.20 7.14
C ASN A 168 -2.51 -17.45 7.58
N GLU A 169 -3.84 -17.43 7.48
CA GLU A 169 -4.67 -18.61 7.75
C GLU A 169 -4.41 -19.72 6.73
N ILE A 170 -4.29 -19.40 5.44
CA ILE A 170 -3.91 -20.37 4.41
C ILE A 170 -2.52 -20.95 4.67
N ILE A 171 -1.53 -20.10 5.00
CA ILE A 171 -0.17 -20.54 5.32
C ILE A 171 -0.19 -21.51 6.50
N GLY A 172 -0.90 -21.16 7.58
CA GLY A 172 -1.03 -21.99 8.78
C GLY A 172 -1.58 -23.38 8.47
N ILE A 173 -2.72 -23.46 7.75
CA ILE A 173 -3.30 -24.76 7.37
C ILE A 173 -2.36 -25.56 6.48
N GLN A 174 -1.74 -24.94 5.47
CA GLN A 174 -0.85 -25.66 4.57
C GLN A 174 0.38 -26.24 5.29
N VAL A 175 0.92 -25.50 6.27
CA VAL A 175 2.03 -25.97 7.11
C VAL A 175 1.57 -27.11 8.01
N ALA A 176 0.42 -26.98 8.68
CA ALA A 176 -0.15 -28.02 9.53
C ALA A 176 -0.43 -29.32 8.73
N ASP A 177 -1.06 -29.21 7.57
CA ASP A 177 -1.31 -30.31 6.64
C ASP A 177 -0.02 -31.01 6.20
N TYR A 178 1.04 -30.23 5.95
CA TYR A 178 2.35 -30.79 5.60
C TYR A 178 2.93 -31.57 6.77
N VAL A 179 2.93 -30.99 7.97
CA VAL A 179 3.43 -31.62 9.20
C VAL A 179 2.69 -32.93 9.48
N ASN A 180 1.35 -32.91 9.50
CA ASN A 180 0.53 -34.08 9.81
C ASN A 180 0.78 -35.26 8.85
N ARG A 181 0.89 -34.99 7.54
CA ARG A 181 1.17 -36.04 6.54
C ARG A 181 2.56 -36.67 6.66
N HIS A 182 3.56 -35.93 7.15
CA HIS A 182 4.95 -36.38 7.17
C HIS A 182 5.43 -36.81 8.56
N PHE A 183 4.73 -36.41 9.61
CA PHE A 183 5.01 -36.85 10.98
C PHE A 183 4.62 -38.32 11.19
N GLU A 184 3.48 -38.75 10.64
CA GLU A 184 3.02 -40.15 10.75
C GLU A 184 3.89 -41.14 9.95
N SER A 185 4.60 -40.67 8.94
CA SER A 185 5.14 -41.55 7.88
C SER A 185 6.63 -41.90 7.96
N LYS A 186 7.42 -41.39 8.93
CA LYS A 186 8.78 -41.86 9.37
C LYS A 186 9.63 -40.81 10.11
N LEU A 187 9.22 -39.53 10.15
CA LEU A 187 10.03 -38.46 10.73
C LEU A 187 9.69 -38.24 12.21
N ARG A 188 10.61 -38.58 13.12
CA ARG A 188 10.47 -38.32 14.57
C ARG A 188 10.60 -36.83 14.94
N LYS A 189 11.00 -35.97 13.99
CA LYS A 189 11.17 -34.53 14.16
C LYS A 189 11.04 -33.82 12.82
N ILE A 190 10.32 -32.70 12.79
CA ILE A 190 10.24 -31.77 11.66
C ILE A 190 10.86 -30.44 12.10
N THR A 191 11.66 -29.83 11.23
CA THR A 191 12.28 -28.52 11.46
C THR A 191 11.69 -27.52 10.46
N ILE A 192 11.14 -26.42 10.96
CA ILE A 192 10.57 -25.33 10.15
C ILE A 192 11.42 -24.08 10.37
N LEU A 193 11.75 -23.38 9.28
CA LEU A 193 12.48 -22.11 9.31
C LEU A 193 11.64 -21.05 8.61
N GLU A 194 11.29 -19.99 9.33
CA GLU A 194 10.68 -18.78 8.76
C GLU A 194 11.75 -17.70 8.58
N VAL A 195 11.98 -17.31 7.32
CA VAL A 195 12.96 -16.26 6.98
C VAL A 195 12.28 -14.90 7.03
N GLY A 196 12.84 -13.97 7.80
CA GLY A 196 12.31 -12.61 7.89
C GLY A 196 10.95 -12.52 8.60
N ALA A 197 10.73 -13.33 9.64
CA ALA A 197 9.47 -13.42 10.38
C ALA A 197 8.96 -12.06 10.92
N GLY A 198 9.85 -11.08 11.11
CA GLY A 198 9.49 -9.72 11.49
C GLY A 198 8.69 -9.71 12.79
N ILE A 199 7.49 -9.13 12.75
CA ILE A 199 6.57 -9.05 13.91
C ILE A 199 5.87 -10.39 14.24
N GLY A 200 6.18 -11.48 13.54
CA GLY A 200 5.63 -12.81 13.81
C GLY A 200 4.21 -13.05 13.31
N ALA A 201 3.70 -12.21 12.38
CA ALA A 201 2.30 -12.28 11.93
C ALA A 201 1.93 -13.63 11.31
N SER A 202 2.80 -14.19 10.46
CA SER A 202 2.62 -15.52 9.88
C SER A 202 2.95 -16.62 10.89
N THR A 203 3.98 -16.42 11.71
CA THR A 203 4.39 -17.35 12.78
C THR A 203 3.23 -17.67 13.71
N ASP A 204 2.49 -16.66 14.15
CA ASP A 204 1.33 -16.82 15.04
C ASP A 204 0.32 -17.81 14.45
N SER A 205 -0.04 -17.65 13.17
CA SER A 205 -0.96 -18.56 12.49
C SER A 205 -0.40 -19.97 12.29
N ILE A 206 0.91 -20.18 12.36
CA ILE A 206 1.52 -21.52 12.26
C ILE A 206 1.54 -22.20 13.63
N ILE A 207 1.80 -21.47 14.72
CA ILE A 207 1.95 -22.05 16.06
C ILE A 207 0.62 -22.19 16.82
N THR A 208 -0.42 -21.45 16.43
CA THR A 208 -1.75 -21.55 17.06
C THR A 208 -2.73 -22.49 16.36
N ASN A 209 -2.39 -22.96 15.15
CA ASN A 209 -3.21 -23.90 14.38
C ASN A 209 -2.94 -25.37 14.75
#